data_AF-A0AAW3YWB4-F1
#
_entry.id   AF-A0AAW3YWB4-F1
#
_cell.length_a   1.000
_cell.length_b   1.000
_cell.length_c   1.000
_cell.angle_alpha   90.00
_cell.angle_beta   90.00
_cell.angle_gamma   90.00
#
_symmetry.space_group_name_H-M   'P 1'
#
loop_
_entity.id
_entity.type
_entity.pdbx_description
1 polymer ?
#
loop_
_entity_poly.entity_id
_entity_poly.type
_entity_poly.pdbx_seq_one_letter_code
_entity_poly.pdbx_strand_id
1 'polypeptide(L)'
;MAGKAVILLNDTTDHGGKVITAIGGYTYQGVPVAGVGDMVACPTCLGTYPIVEGTELLKSQGKLIALEGMKTACGAKLIASQKDFLA
;
A
#
# COMPACT_ATOMS: atom_id res chain seq x y z
N MET A 1 -14.85 -1.49 15.76
CA MET A 1 -13.43 -1.75 15.45
C MET A 1 -13.36 -1.89 13.94
N ALA A 2 -13.22 -0.77 13.21
CA ALA A 2 -13.17 -0.80 11.75
C ALA A 2 -11.81 -1.32 11.31
N GLY A 3 -11.78 -2.37 10.48
CA GLY A 3 -10.55 -2.86 9.86
C GLY A 3 -9.95 -1.78 8.94
N LYS A 4 -8.63 -1.67 8.91
CA LYS A 4 -7.94 -0.77 7.98
C LYS A 4 -8.07 -1.30 6.55
N ALA A 5 -8.28 -0.42 5.58
CA ALA A 5 -8.32 -0.77 4.17
C ALA A 5 -6.94 -1.25 3.67
N VAL A 6 -6.94 -2.19 2.73
CA VAL A 6 -5.72 -2.60 2.02
C VAL A 6 -5.23 -1.48 1.11
N ILE A 7 -3.95 -1.48 0.77
CA ILE A 7 -3.42 -0.52 -0.20
C ILE A 7 -3.46 -1.13 -1.59
N LEU A 8 -3.93 -0.37 -2.56
CA LEU A 8 -4.04 -0.75 -3.96
C LEU A 8 -2.99 -0.06 -4.81
N LEU A 9 -2.72 -0.64 -5.97
CA LEU A 9 -1.99 0.05 -7.02
C LEU A 9 -2.71 1.37 -7.32
N ASN A 10 -1.93 2.45 -7.45
CA ASN A 10 -2.40 3.82 -7.64
C ASN A 10 -2.94 4.55 -6.41
N ASP A 11 -2.98 3.94 -5.23
CA ASP A 11 -3.27 4.65 -3.99
C ASP A 11 -2.21 5.72 -3.69
N THR A 12 -2.59 6.69 -2.86
CA THR A 12 -1.80 7.91 -2.65
C THR A 12 -1.06 7.90 -1.31
N THR A 13 -0.20 8.88 -1.10
CA THR A 13 0.43 9.13 0.20
C THR A 13 0.20 10.54 0.71
N ASP A 14 0.40 10.76 2.00
CA ASP A 14 0.37 12.09 2.62
C ASP A 14 1.48 13.04 2.12
N HIS A 15 2.50 12.52 1.46
CA HIS A 15 3.52 13.29 0.74
C HIS A 15 3.10 13.64 -0.71
N GLY A 16 1.85 13.35 -1.10
CA GLY A 16 1.34 13.53 -2.47
C GLY A 16 1.87 12.49 -3.46
N GLY A 17 2.47 11.41 -2.96
CA GLY A 17 3.00 10.32 -3.77
C GLY A 17 1.96 9.30 -4.19
N LYS A 18 2.41 8.28 -4.91
CA LYS A 18 1.56 7.24 -5.47
C LYS A 18 2.23 5.88 -5.51
N VAL A 19 1.47 4.84 -5.19
CA VAL A 19 1.90 3.43 -5.30
C VAL A 19 1.97 3.05 -6.78
N ILE A 20 3.14 2.54 -7.21
CA ILE A 20 3.45 2.28 -8.63
C ILE A 20 3.74 0.80 -8.95
N THR A 21 3.95 -0.05 -7.95
CA THR A 21 3.97 -1.51 -8.12
C THR A 21 3.06 -2.19 -7.11
N ALA A 22 2.69 -3.43 -7.38
CA ALA A 22 1.79 -4.22 -6.54
C ALA A 22 2.06 -5.72 -6.72
N ILE A 23 1.40 -6.53 -5.90
CA ILE A 23 1.50 -7.99 -5.95
C ILE A 23 0.74 -8.52 -7.18
N GLY A 24 1.42 -9.29 -8.02
CA GLY A 24 0.81 -9.90 -9.20
C GLY A 24 -0.21 -10.98 -8.82
N GLY A 25 -1.39 -10.96 -9.44
CA GLY A 25 -2.42 -11.99 -9.26
C GLY A 25 -3.22 -11.90 -7.96
N TYR A 26 -2.95 -10.90 -7.11
CA TYR A 26 -3.74 -10.64 -5.90
C TYR A 26 -4.41 -9.28 -6.01
N THR A 27 -5.74 -9.28 -6.13
CA THR A 27 -6.53 -8.08 -6.44
C THR A 27 -7.68 -7.90 -5.46
N TYR A 28 -8.06 -6.65 -5.24
CA TYR A 28 -9.27 -6.25 -4.54
C TYR A 28 -10.11 -5.40 -5.49
N GLN A 29 -11.35 -5.80 -5.74
CA GLN A 29 -12.24 -5.17 -6.74
C GLN A 29 -11.58 -5.01 -8.12
N GLY A 30 -10.73 -5.97 -8.52
CA GLY A 30 -10.03 -5.94 -9.81
C GLY A 30 -8.76 -5.08 -9.83
N VAL A 31 -8.42 -4.40 -8.74
CA VAL A 31 -7.18 -3.60 -8.63
C VAL A 31 -6.12 -4.38 -7.86
N PRO A 32 -4.87 -4.48 -8.34
CA PRO A 32 -3.79 -5.16 -7.63
C PRO A 32 -3.56 -4.59 -6.23
N VAL A 33 -3.40 -5.46 -5.23
CA VAL A 33 -3.09 -5.09 -3.85
C VAL A 33 -1.58 -4.93 -3.68
N ALA A 34 -1.14 -3.89 -2.99
CA ALA A 34 0.25 -3.62 -2.66
C ALA A 34 0.65 -4.22 -1.31
N GLY A 35 1.92 -4.60 -1.20
CA GLY A 35 2.51 -5.12 0.03
C GLY A 35 3.92 -4.58 0.28
N VAL A 36 4.53 -5.10 1.34
CA VAL A 36 5.91 -4.77 1.70
C VAL A 36 6.84 -5.04 0.51
N GLY A 37 7.70 -4.06 0.22
CA GLY A 37 8.62 -4.07 -0.91
C GLY A 37 8.03 -3.56 -2.23
N ASP A 38 6.73 -3.25 -2.31
CA ASP A 38 6.19 -2.54 -3.47
C ASP A 38 6.56 -1.05 -3.44
N MET A 39 6.71 -0.45 -4.62
CA MET A 39 7.32 0.86 -4.81
C MET A 39 6.30 1.99 -4.80
N VAL A 40 6.70 3.13 -4.24
CA VAL A 40 5.94 4.37 -4.18
C VAL A 40 6.77 5.51 -4.75
N ALA A 41 6.25 6.21 -5.75
CA ALA A 41 6.83 7.45 -6.26
C ALA A 41 6.43 8.61 -5.34
N CYS A 42 7.40 9.34 -4.81
CA CYS A 42 7.18 10.43 -3.87
C CYS A 42 7.69 11.76 -4.46
N PRO A 43 6.80 12.70 -4.83
CA PRO A 43 7.21 13.99 -5.39
C PRO A 43 7.85 14.90 -4.34
N THR A 44 7.45 14.79 -3.07
CA THR A 44 8.01 15.59 -1.98
C THR A 44 9.46 15.19 -1.65
N CYS A 45 9.78 13.89 -1.71
CA CYS A 45 11.13 13.39 -1.44
C CYS A 45 11.98 13.20 -2.71
N LEU A 46 11.40 13.50 -3.88
CA LEU A 46 12.06 13.39 -5.20
C LEU A 46 12.67 12.00 -5.48
N GLY A 47 11.90 10.93 -5.22
CA GLY A 47 12.39 9.57 -5.43
C GLY A 47 11.33 8.48 -5.34
N THR A 48 11.78 7.23 -5.52
CA THR A 48 10.96 6.02 -5.41
C THR A 48 11.39 5.21 -4.19
N TYR A 49 10.43 4.85 -3.35
CA TYR A 49 10.70 4.22 -2.05
C TYR A 49 9.80 3.00 -1.83
N PRO A 50 10.32 1.89 -1.27
CA PRO A 50 9.50 0.74 -0.94
C PRO A 50 8.53 1.04 0.21
N ILE A 51 7.40 0.33 0.22
CA ILE A 51 6.59 0.12 1.41
C ILE A 51 7.37 -0.77 2.39
N VAL A 52 7.48 -0.33 3.64
CA VAL A 52 8.28 -1.03 4.68
C VAL A 52 7.44 -1.63 5.80
N GLU A 53 6.16 -1.26 5.87
CA GLU A 53 5.21 -1.76 6.86
C GLU A 53 4.12 -2.60 6.20
N GLY A 54 3.71 -3.68 6.87
CA GLY A 54 2.67 -4.61 6.42
C GLY A 54 2.06 -5.34 7.61
N THR A 55 0.94 -6.02 7.40
CA THR A 55 0.27 -6.82 8.43
C THR A 55 0.64 -8.30 8.33
N GLU A 56 0.83 -8.98 9.46
CA GLU A 56 1.00 -10.43 9.51
C GLU A 56 -0.32 -11.20 9.32
N LEU A 57 -1.46 -10.50 9.46
CA LEU A 57 -2.79 -11.11 9.32
C LEU A 57 -3.12 -11.49 7.87
N LEU A 58 -2.54 -10.77 6.91
CA LEU A 58 -2.77 -10.96 5.48
C LEU A 58 -1.42 -11.06 4.77
N LYS A 59 -1.18 -12.20 4.14
CA LYS A 59 0.07 -12.49 3.43
C LYS A 59 -0.26 -13.12 2.09
N SER A 60 0.39 -12.64 1.03
CA SER A 60 0.26 -13.18 -0.32
C SER A 60 1.65 -13.33 -0.94
N GLN A 61 1.94 -14.51 -1.50
CA GLN A 61 3.24 -14.82 -2.15
C GLN A 61 4.48 -14.46 -1.30
N GLY A 62 4.40 -14.64 0.02
CA GLY A 62 5.52 -14.29 0.91
C GLY A 62 5.58 -12.82 1.35
N LYS A 63 4.81 -11.92 0.71
CA LYS A 63 4.74 -10.49 1.05
C LYS A 63 3.61 -10.21 2.04
N LEU A 64 3.91 -9.40 3.05
CA LEU A 64 2.90 -8.85 3.97
C LEU A 64 2.09 -7.77 3.24
N ILE A 65 0.77 -7.78 3.40
CA ILE A 65 -0.11 -6.79 2.77
C ILE A 65 0.00 -5.44 3.48
N ALA A 66 0.07 -4.36 2.72
CA ALA A 66 0.08 -3.01 3.24
C ALA A 66 -1.35 -2.52 3.52
N LEU A 67 -1.53 -1.81 4.64
CA LEU A 67 -2.81 -1.26 5.07
C LEU A 67 -2.74 0.27 5.21
N GLU A 68 -3.90 0.92 5.26
CA GLU A 68 -4.00 2.36 5.45
C GLU A 68 -3.21 2.87 6.68
N GLY A 69 -2.47 3.95 6.44
CA GLY A 69 -1.62 4.61 7.42
C GLY A 69 -0.26 3.94 7.67
N MET A 70 0.03 2.82 7.01
CA MET A 70 1.37 2.21 7.00
C MET A 70 2.34 3.04 6.17
N LYS A 71 3.64 2.86 6.42
CA LYS A 71 4.70 3.72 5.93
C LYS A 71 5.53 3.16 4.78
N THR A 72 6.06 4.09 4.00
CA THR A 72 7.14 3.86 3.04
C THR A 72 8.51 4.18 3.67
N ALA A 73 9.60 3.78 2.99
CA ALA A 73 10.96 4.05 3.46
C ALA A 73 11.31 5.55 3.53
N CYS A 74 10.63 6.42 2.77
CA CYS A 74 10.81 7.88 2.91
C CYS A 74 9.96 8.49 4.03
N GLY A 75 9.20 7.68 4.77
CA GLY A 75 8.37 8.10 5.90
C GLY A 75 6.94 8.50 5.56
N ALA A 76 6.56 8.51 4.27
CA ALA A 76 5.20 8.84 3.84
C ALA A 76 4.21 7.76 4.29
N LYS A 77 2.99 8.16 4.64
CA LYS A 77 1.88 7.26 4.99
C LYS A 77 1.00 6.97 3.78
N LEU A 78 0.63 5.71 3.63
CA LEU A 78 -0.27 5.23 2.58
C LEU A 78 -1.73 5.60 2.90
N ILE A 79 -2.45 6.04 1.88
CA ILE A 79 -3.86 6.47 1.95
C ILE A 79 -4.65 5.63 0.96
N ALA A 80 -5.58 4.82 1.47
CA ALA A 80 -6.41 3.97 0.62
C ALA A 80 -7.47 4.82 -0.10
N SER A 81 -7.73 4.49 -1.38
CA SER A 81 -8.79 5.15 -2.14
C SER A 81 -10.18 4.62 -1.79
N GLN A 82 -10.25 3.36 -1.35
CA GLN A 82 -11.47 2.70 -0.89
C GLN A 82 -11.64 2.81 0.62
N LYS A 83 -12.89 3.01 1.07
CA LYS A 83 -13.23 3.19 2.48
C LYS A 83 -13.79 1.94 3.17
N ASP A 84 -13.97 0.85 2.42
CA ASP A 84 -14.59 -0.37 2.92
C ASP A 84 -13.59 -1.53 2.89
N PHE A 85 -13.22 -2.01 4.07
CA PHE A 85 -12.67 -3.35 4.24
C PHE A 85 -13.84 -4.29 4.60
N LEU A 86 -14.32 -5.08 3.64
CA LEU A 86 -15.04 -6.31 3.94
C LEU A 86 -13.99 -7.41 3.95
N ALA A 87 -13.67 -7.87 5.17
CA ALA A 87 -12.83 -9.03 5.42
C ALA A 87 -13.45 -10.30 4.85
#